data_AF-A0A7S0RK35-F1
#
_entry.id   AF-A0A7S0RK35-F1
#
_cell.length_a   1.000
_cell.length_b   1.000
_cell.length_c   1.000
_cell.angle_alpha   90.00
_cell.angle_beta   90.00
_cell.angle_gamma   90.00
#
_symmetry.space_group_name_H-M   'P 1'
#
loop_
_entity.id
_entity.type
_entity.pdbx_description
1 polymer ?
#
loop_
_entity_poly.entity_id
_entity_poly.type
_entity_poly.pdbx_seq_one_letter_code
_entity_poly.pdbx_strand_id
1 'polypeptide(L)'
;MYAWCCFRALLETLIRLGAFLEYWGNLRSMIGASRKSLLLVAIFLAGWRVVYYITHMHQESTIGTAREHFITQGQGGHFNHALESRNESARVLADLDANPGLKGRNATRKQAQQTLLSELGDNLDVIGRNAQLPPLAIPDIPAYNVQETPPHTWPKSGKLLHKGFIINNNHKLGYAHMATVARLPPGAPFRLVVAWQTAVKVEGTDGQSIRCSFSDNGKDWSRSFKIPVGRSIAAVWSPVLFAQQDWVYLFYSESTTCKKHATSRNPARWAPGGDIRMTKSKDGIHWTHPVTLYEQAAEGNIPKVIANPPEATSSGTWVLPFWRERPLRQACRTTGRSSAGALVSLDGGNKWKAHGTLHTPGTWLIEGSIAQGPDGRLLQ
;
A
#
# COMPACT_ATOMS: atom_id res chain seq x y z
N MET A 1 31.95 -23.61 -9.90
CA MET A 1 30.77 -22.71 -9.85
C MET A 1 31.15 -21.25 -9.53
N TYR A 2 31.98 -20.99 -8.51
CA TYR A 2 32.43 -19.62 -8.15
C TYR A 2 33.24 -18.90 -9.24
N ALA A 3 34.21 -19.57 -9.87
CA ALA A 3 35.01 -18.97 -10.95
C ALA A 3 34.17 -18.51 -12.16
N TRP A 4 33.10 -19.23 -12.46
CA TRP A 4 32.20 -18.91 -13.58
C TRP A 4 31.30 -17.70 -13.27
N CYS A 5 30.89 -17.53 -12.01
CA CYS A 5 30.15 -16.33 -11.58
C CYS A 5 31.04 -15.09 -11.58
N CYS A 6 32.30 -15.21 -11.15
CA CYS A 6 33.26 -14.09 -11.20
C CYS A 6 33.60 -13.68 -12.65
N PHE A 7 33.77 -14.64 -13.55
CA PHE A 7 34.02 -14.36 -14.97
C PHE A 7 32.83 -13.65 -15.63
N ARG A 8 31.59 -14.08 -15.34
CA ARG A 8 30.38 -13.45 -15.86
C ARG A 8 30.19 -12.03 -15.33
N ALA A 9 30.43 -11.79 -14.03
CA ALA A 9 30.35 -10.45 -13.44
C ALA A 9 31.43 -9.51 -14.01
N LEU A 10 32.64 -10.00 -14.26
CA LEU A 10 33.71 -9.25 -14.91
C LEU A 10 33.33 -8.88 -16.35
N LEU A 11 32.79 -9.84 -17.12
CA LEU A 11 32.38 -9.63 -18.51
C LEU A 11 31.23 -8.63 -18.63
N GLU A 12 30.20 -8.74 -17.78
CA GLU A 12 29.09 -7.77 -17.74
C GLU A 12 29.56 -6.37 -17.32
N THR A 13 30.57 -6.28 -16.44
CA THR A 13 31.18 -5.01 -16.05
C THR A 13 31.96 -4.39 -17.21
N LEU A 14 32.73 -5.18 -17.96
CA LEU A 14 33.50 -4.71 -19.11
C LEU A 14 32.60 -4.26 -20.28
N ILE A 15 31.50 -4.97 -20.54
CA ILE A 15 30.50 -4.59 -21.55
C ILE A 15 29.83 -3.26 -21.18
N ARG A 16 29.46 -3.09 -19.90
CA ARG A 16 28.90 -1.82 -19.41
C ARG A 16 29.92 -0.70 -19.41
N LEU A 17 31.21 -0.99 -19.21
CA LEU A 17 32.30 -0.02 -19.32
C LEU A 17 32.46 0.46 -20.77
N GLY A 18 32.34 -0.45 -21.75
CA GLY A 18 32.36 -0.11 -23.18
C GLY A 18 31.22 0.83 -23.56
N ALA A 19 29.99 0.49 -23.19
CA ALA A 19 28.81 1.34 -23.41
C ALA A 19 28.90 2.69 -22.68
N PHE A 20 29.48 2.71 -21.48
CA PHE A 20 29.70 3.93 -20.71
C PHE A 20 30.76 4.84 -21.35
N LEU A 21 31.84 4.27 -21.90
CA LEU A 21 32.89 5.03 -22.60
C LEU A 21 32.37 5.63 -23.92
N GLU A 22 31.45 4.95 -24.60
CA GLU A 22 30.79 5.44 -25.81
C GLU A 22 29.84 6.61 -25.49
N TYR A 23 29.05 6.49 -24.42
CA TYR A 23 28.20 7.57 -23.91
C TYR A 23 29.01 8.79 -23.42
N TRP A 24 30.19 8.56 -22.82
CA TRP A 24 31.07 9.63 -22.32
C TRP A 24 31.97 10.26 -23.38
N GLY A 25 32.18 9.60 -24.53
CA GLY A 25 32.78 10.22 -25.71
C GLY A 25 32.03 11.48 -26.14
N ASN A 26 30.70 11.46 -25.98
CA ASN A 26 29.81 12.60 -26.26
C ASN A 26 29.86 13.68 -25.16
N LEU A 27 30.09 13.31 -23.90
CA LEU A 27 30.23 14.26 -22.78
C LEU A 27 31.58 14.99 -22.77
N ARG A 28 32.58 14.42 -23.46
CA ARG A 28 33.94 14.97 -23.57
C ARG A 28 34.00 16.31 -24.31
N SER A 29 33.02 16.62 -25.16
CA SER A 29 32.90 17.92 -25.82
C SER A 29 32.44 19.03 -24.88
N MET A 30 31.83 18.68 -23.73
CA MET A 30 31.23 19.67 -22.81
C MET A 30 32.13 20.10 -21.65
N ILE A 31 33.14 19.33 -21.24
CA ILE A 31 33.79 19.53 -19.92
C ILE A 31 35.32 19.71 -19.97
N GLY A 32 35.96 19.63 -21.14
CA GLY A 32 37.39 20.00 -21.30
C GLY A 32 38.39 19.19 -20.45
N ALA A 33 38.00 18.05 -19.89
CA ALA A 33 38.84 17.25 -19.00
C ALA A 33 39.84 16.37 -19.77
N SER A 34 41.06 16.26 -19.25
CA SER A 34 42.11 15.43 -19.85
C SER A 34 41.79 13.92 -19.72
N ARG A 35 42.23 13.11 -20.71
CA ARG A 35 42.06 11.64 -20.70
C ARG A 35 42.61 10.98 -19.43
N LYS A 36 43.68 11.54 -18.85
CA LYS A 36 44.33 11.01 -17.64
C LYS A 36 43.48 11.23 -16.40
N SER A 37 42.81 12.38 -16.28
CA SER A 37 41.92 12.70 -15.15
C SER A 37 40.67 11.81 -15.13
N LEU A 38 40.10 11.53 -16.30
CA LEU A 38 38.91 10.67 -16.43
C LEU A 38 39.21 9.20 -16.14
N LEU A 39 40.38 8.72 -16.59
CA LEU A 39 40.82 7.35 -16.31
C LEU A 39 41.05 7.12 -14.81
N LEU A 40 41.60 8.10 -14.10
CA LEU A 40 41.78 8.05 -12.65
C LEU A 40 40.44 7.98 -11.89
N VAL A 41 39.45 8.77 -12.30
CA VAL A 41 38.11 8.73 -11.69
C VAL A 41 37.42 7.38 -11.93
N ALA A 42 37.51 6.82 -13.14
CA ALA A 42 36.95 5.52 -13.45
C ALA A 42 37.61 4.39 -12.64
N ILE A 43 38.94 4.40 -12.50
CA ILE A 43 39.68 3.44 -11.69
C ILE A 43 39.29 3.58 -10.20
N PHE A 44 39.14 4.81 -9.70
CA PHE A 44 38.76 5.06 -8.31
C PHE A 44 37.33 4.55 -8.01
N LEU A 45 36.37 4.80 -8.91
CA LEU A 45 34.99 4.31 -8.76
C LEU A 45 34.88 2.79 -8.87
N ALA A 46 35.67 2.17 -9.73
CA ALA A 46 35.74 0.71 -9.84
C ALA A 46 36.36 0.08 -8.58
N GLY A 47 37.45 0.66 -8.07
CA GLY A 47 38.09 0.23 -6.82
C GLY A 47 37.16 0.37 -5.60
N TRP A 48 36.45 1.49 -5.49
CA TRP A 48 35.47 1.70 -4.42
C TRP A 48 34.37 0.64 -4.41
N ARG A 49 33.83 0.29 -5.60
CA ARG A 49 32.78 -0.73 -5.71
C ARG A 49 33.26 -2.12 -5.30
N VAL A 50 34.50 -2.49 -5.62
CA VAL A 50 35.07 -3.77 -5.20
C VAL A 50 35.27 -3.82 -3.68
N VAL A 51 35.77 -2.75 -3.06
CA VAL A 51 35.94 -2.66 -1.60
C VAL A 51 34.59 -2.71 -0.89
N TYR A 52 33.58 -2.00 -1.40
CA TYR A 52 32.21 -2.04 -0.86
C TYR A 52 31.61 -3.45 -0.93
N TYR A 53 31.81 -4.17 -2.05
CA TYR A 53 31.27 -5.51 -2.23
C TYR A 53 31.95 -6.55 -1.31
N ILE A 54 33.26 -6.43 -1.11
CA ILE A 54 34.02 -7.34 -0.24
C ILE A 54 33.65 -7.11 1.24
N THR A 55 33.50 -5.85 1.66
CA THR A 55 33.17 -5.53 3.05
C THR A 55 31.74 -5.90 3.44
N HIS A 56 30.77 -5.81 2.54
CA HIS A 56 29.39 -6.24 2.82
C HIS A 56 29.20 -7.76 2.81
N MET A 57 29.90 -8.49 1.93
CA MET A 57 29.82 -9.96 1.91
C MET A 57 30.44 -10.60 3.16
N HIS A 58 31.38 -9.93 3.83
CA HIS A 58 31.99 -10.43 5.06
C HIS A 58 31.12 -10.26 6.31
N GLN A 59 30.06 -9.44 6.24
CA GLN A 59 29.16 -9.17 7.36
C GLN A 59 27.99 -10.17 7.43
N GLU A 60 27.62 -10.79 6.32
CA GLU A 60 26.55 -11.79 6.26
C GLU A 60 26.99 -13.22 6.63
N SER A 61 28.29 -13.55 6.53
CA SER A 61 28.78 -14.90 6.87
C SER A 61 29.00 -15.13 8.37
N THR A 62 29.18 -14.07 9.16
CA THR A 62 29.51 -14.17 10.60
C THR A 62 28.27 -14.27 11.52
N ILE A 63 27.06 -14.03 10.99
CA ILE A 63 25.81 -14.05 11.77
C ILE A 63 25.13 -15.45 11.73
N GLY A 64 25.54 -16.33 10.81
CA GLY A 64 24.92 -17.64 10.57
C GLY A 64 25.37 -18.80 11.46
N THR A 65 26.41 -18.65 12.28
CA THR A 65 27.06 -19.79 12.98
C THR A 65 26.99 -19.77 14.50
N ALA A 66 26.29 -18.82 15.13
CA ALA A 66 26.30 -18.64 16.59
C ALA A 66 25.02 -19.09 17.32
N ARG A 67 24.16 -19.96 16.76
CA ARG A 67 22.90 -20.34 17.44
C ARG A 67 22.44 -21.80 17.29
N GLU A 68 23.38 -22.73 17.21
CA GLU A 68 23.10 -24.14 17.47
C GLU A 68 24.02 -24.64 18.58
N HIS A 69 23.58 -24.56 19.83
CA HIS A 69 23.94 -25.48 20.92
C HIS A 69 23.02 -25.21 22.14
N PHE A 70 22.58 -26.30 22.79
CA PHE A 70 21.58 -26.41 23.88
C PHE A 70 20.11 -26.28 23.39
N ILE A 71 19.22 -27.28 23.43
CA ILE A 71 18.93 -28.34 24.40
C ILE A 71 18.23 -29.54 23.70
N THR A 72 18.56 -30.75 24.13
CA THR A 72 17.94 -32.04 23.78
C THR A 72 16.82 -32.46 24.76
N GLN A 73 15.94 -33.32 24.24
CA GLN A 73 15.03 -34.29 24.91
C GLN A 73 13.59 -33.87 25.28
N GLY A 74 12.63 -34.66 24.76
CA GLY A 74 11.35 -34.93 25.44
C GLY A 74 10.14 -35.21 24.54
N GLN A 75 9.99 -36.47 24.06
CA GLN A 75 8.74 -37.19 23.70
C GLN A 75 7.91 -36.64 22.50
N GLY A 76 7.46 -37.40 21.51
CA GLY A 76 7.10 -38.82 21.44
C GLY A 76 5.59 -38.92 21.13
N GLY A 77 5.19 -39.04 19.85
CA GLY A 77 3.80 -39.23 19.45
C GLY A 77 3.58 -39.25 17.93
N HIS A 78 3.31 -40.43 17.38
CA HIS A 78 3.03 -40.74 15.97
C HIS A 78 1.77 -40.04 15.43
N PHE A 79 1.72 -39.72 14.12
CA PHE A 79 0.72 -40.23 13.18
C PHE A 79 1.09 -39.93 11.71
N ASN A 80 0.98 -40.98 10.88
CA ASN A 80 1.25 -40.99 9.44
C ASN A 80 0.20 -40.19 8.64
N HIS A 81 0.65 -39.35 7.70
CA HIS A 81 0.00 -39.12 6.40
C HIS A 81 0.98 -38.38 5.48
N ALA A 82 1.83 -39.13 4.78
CA ALA A 82 2.73 -38.60 3.76
C ALA A 82 2.85 -39.60 2.62
N LEU A 83 1.83 -39.65 1.75
CA LEU A 83 1.95 -40.34 0.45
C LEU A 83 0.94 -39.90 -0.63
N GLU A 84 0.30 -38.71 -0.51
CA GLU A 84 -0.57 -38.18 -1.57
C GLU A 84 -0.08 -36.88 -2.23
N SER A 85 1.01 -36.26 -1.78
CA SER A 85 1.49 -34.98 -2.36
C SER A 85 2.41 -35.11 -3.59
N ARG A 86 2.69 -36.33 -4.07
CA ARG A 86 3.58 -36.54 -5.24
C ARG A 86 2.87 -36.60 -6.59
N ASN A 87 1.53 -36.66 -6.64
CA ASN A 87 0.78 -36.76 -7.91
C ASN A 87 0.26 -35.42 -8.48
N GLU A 88 0.31 -34.32 -7.73
CA GLU A 88 -0.13 -33.00 -8.23
C GLU A 88 0.94 -32.25 -9.02
N SER A 89 2.23 -32.46 -8.72
CA SER A 89 3.33 -31.83 -9.46
C SER A 89 3.48 -32.37 -10.88
N ALA A 90 3.11 -33.64 -11.11
CA ALA A 90 3.15 -34.26 -12.43
C ALA A 90 2.00 -33.78 -13.35
N ARG A 91 0.83 -33.44 -12.78
CA ARG A 91 -0.31 -32.89 -13.54
C ARG A 91 -0.08 -31.45 -13.99
N VAL A 92 0.55 -30.62 -13.15
CA VAL A 92 0.88 -29.22 -13.49
C VAL A 92 1.91 -29.14 -14.62
N LEU A 93 2.83 -30.11 -14.72
CA LEU A 93 3.79 -30.18 -15.81
C LEU A 93 3.16 -30.69 -17.12
N ALA A 94 2.17 -31.58 -17.05
CA ALA A 94 1.45 -32.05 -18.24
C ALA A 94 0.56 -30.96 -18.88
N ASP A 95 -0.07 -30.09 -18.08
CA ASP A 95 -0.88 -28.96 -18.59
C ASP A 95 -0.04 -27.84 -19.22
N LEU A 96 1.24 -27.69 -18.83
CA LEU A 96 2.15 -26.67 -19.35
C LEU A 96 2.68 -26.99 -20.76
N ASP A 97 2.60 -28.24 -21.19
CA ASP A 97 3.00 -28.66 -22.55
C ASP A 97 1.81 -28.70 -23.53
N ALA A 98 0.57 -28.58 -23.04
CA ALA A 98 -0.63 -28.55 -23.88
C ALA A 98 -1.07 -27.13 -24.32
N ASN A 99 -0.50 -26.05 -23.76
CA ASN A 99 -1.02 -24.69 -24.00
C ASN A 99 0.06 -23.58 -24.02
N PRO A 100 0.64 -23.23 -25.18
CA PRO A 100 1.77 -22.29 -25.29
C PRO A 100 1.45 -20.85 -24.83
N GLY A 101 0.18 -20.45 -24.76
CA GLY A 101 -0.24 -19.11 -24.28
C GLY A 101 -0.07 -18.88 -22.77
N LEU A 102 -0.03 -19.95 -21.96
CA LEU A 102 0.14 -19.87 -20.50
C LEU A 102 1.61 -19.73 -20.06
N LYS A 103 2.56 -20.21 -20.88
CA LYS A 103 4.01 -20.08 -20.62
C LYS A 103 4.46 -18.61 -20.64
N GLY A 104 3.94 -17.80 -21.55
CA GLY A 104 4.29 -16.37 -21.66
C GLY A 104 3.87 -15.56 -20.43
N ARG A 105 2.62 -15.69 -19.96
CA ARG A 105 2.10 -14.91 -18.83
C ARG A 105 2.73 -15.29 -17.49
N ASN A 106 3.08 -16.55 -17.28
CA ASN A 106 3.73 -17.01 -16.05
C ASN A 106 5.21 -16.61 -15.96
N ALA A 107 5.91 -16.49 -17.09
CA ALA A 107 7.27 -15.96 -17.14
C ALA A 107 7.30 -14.46 -16.78
N THR A 108 6.37 -13.66 -17.35
CA THR A 108 6.21 -12.23 -17.00
C THR A 108 5.84 -12.03 -15.54
N ARG A 109 5.02 -12.92 -14.96
CA ARG A 109 4.61 -12.89 -13.54
C ARG A 109 5.78 -13.10 -12.58
N LYS A 110 6.66 -14.08 -12.84
CA LYS A 110 7.86 -14.31 -12.00
C LYS A 110 8.84 -13.14 -12.10
N GLN A 111 8.99 -12.57 -13.29
CA GLN A 111 9.88 -11.44 -13.54
C GLN A 111 9.38 -10.15 -12.85
N ALA A 112 8.09 -9.84 -12.93
CA ALA A 112 7.49 -8.69 -12.24
C ALA A 112 7.62 -8.79 -10.71
N GLN A 113 7.49 -10.00 -10.15
CA GLN A 113 7.65 -10.23 -8.72
C GLN A 113 9.11 -10.08 -8.23
N GLN A 114 10.10 -10.30 -9.11
CA GLN A 114 11.52 -10.08 -8.82
C GLN A 114 11.94 -8.62 -8.98
N THR A 115 11.43 -7.91 -9.98
CA THR A 115 11.68 -6.47 -10.19
C THR A 115 11.07 -5.60 -9.07
N LEU A 116 9.90 -5.98 -8.56
CA LEU A 116 9.25 -5.29 -7.42
C LEU A 116 10.11 -5.26 -6.14
N LEU A 117 10.98 -6.26 -5.95
CA LEU A 117 11.85 -6.34 -4.77
C LEU A 117 13.08 -5.43 -4.87
N SER A 118 13.47 -5.01 -6.08
CA SER A 118 14.64 -4.15 -6.29
C SER A 118 14.33 -2.64 -6.29
N GLU A 119 13.08 -2.25 -6.55
CA GLU A 119 12.73 -0.83 -6.79
C GLU A 119 12.22 -0.08 -5.54
N LEU A 120 11.88 -0.78 -4.46
CA LEU A 120 11.38 -0.18 -3.20
C LEU A 120 12.47 0.45 -2.31
N GLY A 121 13.65 0.75 -2.89
CA GLY A 121 14.86 1.14 -2.18
C GLY A 121 15.01 2.64 -1.86
N ASP A 122 14.51 3.58 -2.67
CA ASP A 122 15.01 4.96 -2.61
C ASP A 122 13.98 6.09 -2.87
N ASN A 123 13.92 7.04 -1.92
CA ASN A 123 13.66 8.50 -2.04
C ASN A 123 12.26 9.17 -1.88
N LEU A 124 12.34 10.37 -1.30
CA LEU A 124 11.35 11.29 -0.68
C LEU A 124 11.47 12.74 -1.27
N ASP A 125 10.51 13.62 -0.91
CA ASP A 125 10.53 15.12 -0.85
C ASP A 125 10.12 15.94 -2.13
N VAL A 126 9.42 17.13 -2.15
CA VAL A 126 8.84 18.10 -1.17
C VAL A 126 8.04 19.28 -1.87
N ILE A 127 7.00 19.86 -1.19
CA ILE A 127 6.37 21.27 -1.20
C ILE A 127 5.66 21.84 -2.48
N GLY A 128 4.57 22.67 -2.50
CA GLY A 128 3.61 23.28 -1.53
C GLY A 128 2.78 24.50 -2.07
N ARG A 129 1.60 24.79 -1.44
CA ARG A 129 0.75 26.05 -1.28
C ARG A 129 0.28 26.89 -2.50
N ASN A 130 -0.80 27.71 -2.52
CA ASN A 130 -2.03 28.02 -1.75
C ASN A 130 -2.89 28.99 -2.63
N ALA A 131 -4.24 28.91 -2.61
CA ALA A 131 -5.14 30.06 -2.89
C ALA A 131 -6.58 29.77 -2.42
N GLN A 132 -7.24 30.76 -1.83
CA GLN A 132 -8.52 30.68 -1.12
C GLN A 132 -9.67 31.27 -1.97
N LEU A 133 -10.88 30.69 -1.91
CA LEU A 133 -12.08 31.22 -2.58
C LEU A 133 -13.29 31.29 -1.62
N PRO A 134 -14.22 32.25 -1.85
CA PRO A 134 -15.24 32.71 -0.90
C PRO A 134 -16.48 31.79 -0.80
N PRO A 135 -17.38 32.02 0.19
CA PRO A 135 -18.44 31.06 0.56
C PRO A 135 -19.72 31.25 -0.27
N LEU A 136 -20.39 30.14 -0.58
CA LEU A 136 -21.72 30.10 -1.21
C LEU A 136 -22.77 29.68 -0.18
N ALA A 137 -23.91 30.39 -0.17
CA ALA A 137 -25.05 30.16 0.70
C ALA A 137 -25.88 28.94 0.23
N ILE A 138 -26.44 28.20 1.20
CA ILE A 138 -27.24 26.98 0.99
C ILE A 138 -28.72 27.33 1.16
N PRO A 139 -29.61 27.10 0.17
CA PRO A 139 -31.05 27.23 0.35
C PRO A 139 -31.69 25.94 0.92
N ASP A 140 -32.80 26.13 1.63
CA ASP A 140 -33.53 25.10 2.40
C ASP A 140 -34.14 23.96 1.54
N ILE A 141 -34.09 22.74 2.09
CA ILE A 141 -34.43 21.47 1.43
C ILE A 141 -35.89 21.06 1.75
N PRO A 142 -36.74 20.72 0.75
CA PRO A 142 -38.03 20.09 0.99
C PRO A 142 -37.90 18.58 1.23
N ALA A 143 -38.71 18.05 2.16
CA ALA A 143 -38.72 16.64 2.55
C ALA A 143 -39.09 15.70 1.38
N TYR A 144 -38.33 14.61 1.22
CA TYR A 144 -38.54 13.60 0.19
C TYR A 144 -39.36 12.42 0.73
N ASN A 145 -40.42 12.03 0.02
CA ASN A 145 -41.14 10.76 0.27
C ASN A 145 -40.33 9.62 -0.35
N VAL A 146 -39.78 8.75 0.49
CA VAL A 146 -39.06 7.53 0.06
C VAL A 146 -40.11 6.50 -0.38
N GLN A 147 -40.12 6.16 -1.66
CA GLN A 147 -40.89 5.02 -2.16
C GLN A 147 -40.11 3.75 -1.81
N GLU A 148 -40.67 2.92 -0.93
CA GLU A 148 -40.02 1.69 -0.45
C GLU A 148 -39.69 0.75 -1.62
N THR A 149 -38.41 0.49 -1.85
CA THR A 149 -37.97 -0.56 -2.77
C THR A 149 -38.44 -1.92 -2.26
N PRO A 150 -38.91 -2.83 -3.14
CA PRO A 150 -39.30 -4.18 -2.74
C PRO A 150 -38.16 -4.89 -1.99
N PRO A 151 -38.45 -5.66 -0.93
CA PRO A 151 -37.43 -6.32 -0.14
C PRO A 151 -36.61 -7.28 -1.02
N HIS A 152 -35.29 -7.13 -1.00
CA HIS A 152 -34.36 -8.05 -1.66
C HIS A 152 -34.59 -9.48 -1.13
N THR A 153 -35.09 -10.37 -1.97
CA THR A 153 -35.15 -11.81 -1.65
C THR A 153 -33.76 -12.41 -1.82
N TRP A 154 -33.05 -12.64 -0.71
CA TRP A 154 -31.83 -13.45 -0.74
C TRP A 154 -32.18 -14.84 -1.31
N PRO A 155 -31.40 -15.39 -2.27
CA PRO A 155 -31.64 -16.73 -2.76
C PRO A 155 -31.58 -17.69 -1.57
N LYS A 156 -32.70 -18.38 -1.28
CA LYS A 156 -32.77 -19.47 -0.28
C LYS A 156 -31.98 -20.72 -0.73
N SER A 157 -30.98 -20.58 -1.61
CA SER A 157 -30.17 -21.71 -2.01
C SER A 157 -29.21 -22.02 -0.87
N GLY A 158 -29.36 -23.19 -0.24
CA GLY A 158 -28.38 -23.79 0.67
C GLY A 158 -27.03 -24.10 0.04
N LYS A 159 -26.61 -23.36 -1.00
CA LYS A 159 -25.23 -23.35 -1.49
C LYS A 159 -24.38 -22.71 -0.41
N LEU A 160 -23.60 -23.53 0.29
CA LEU A 160 -22.50 -23.07 1.11
C LEU A 160 -21.61 -22.16 0.25
N LEU A 161 -21.58 -20.87 0.57
CA LEU A 161 -20.58 -19.97 0.04
C LEU A 161 -19.22 -20.46 0.55
N HIS A 162 -18.36 -20.87 -0.37
CA HIS A 162 -17.00 -21.25 -0.03
C HIS A 162 -16.27 -20.05 0.55
N LYS A 163 -16.01 -20.06 1.86
CA LYS A 163 -15.24 -19.03 2.55
C LYS A 163 -13.75 -19.39 2.46
N GLY A 164 -12.95 -18.49 1.89
CA GLY A 164 -11.50 -18.60 1.83
C GLY A 164 -10.84 -17.42 2.52
N PHE A 165 -9.65 -17.62 3.08
CA PHE A 165 -8.84 -16.55 3.66
C PHE A 165 -7.84 -16.03 2.61
N ILE A 166 -7.79 -14.71 2.41
CA ILE A 166 -6.70 -14.05 1.66
C ILE A 166 -5.41 -14.07 2.49
N ILE A 167 -5.56 -13.86 3.79
CA ILE A 167 -4.48 -13.94 4.77
C ILE A 167 -5.04 -14.51 6.07
N ASN A 168 -4.25 -15.36 6.73
CA ASN A 168 -4.48 -15.75 8.12
C ASN A 168 -3.43 -15.08 9.00
N ASN A 169 -3.88 -14.37 10.02
CA ASN A 169 -2.99 -13.72 10.98
C ASN A 169 -2.16 -14.77 11.72
N ASN A 170 -0.92 -14.42 12.04
CA ASN A 170 0.00 -15.33 12.75
C ASN A 170 0.88 -14.51 13.71
N HIS A 171 1.84 -15.17 14.38
CA HIS A 171 2.72 -14.50 15.34
C HIS A 171 3.53 -13.32 14.76
N LYS A 172 3.67 -13.21 13.43
CA LYS A 172 4.34 -12.09 12.74
C LYS A 172 3.38 -10.95 12.37
N LEU A 173 2.08 -11.21 12.34
CA LEU A 173 1.03 -10.26 11.97
C LEU A 173 -0.19 -10.49 12.86
N GLY A 174 -0.17 -9.88 14.05
CA GLY A 174 -1.20 -10.05 15.08
C GLY A 174 -2.49 -9.28 14.82
N TYR A 175 -2.48 -8.31 13.90
CA TYR A 175 -3.64 -7.47 13.60
C TYR A 175 -3.81 -7.23 12.10
N ALA A 176 -5.05 -7.36 11.62
CA ALA A 176 -5.49 -7.02 10.27
C ALA A 176 -6.94 -6.51 10.31
N HIS A 177 -7.25 -5.39 9.63
CA HIS A 177 -8.59 -4.80 9.63
C HIS A 177 -8.80 -3.88 8.40
N MET A 178 -10.02 -3.34 8.24
CA MET A 178 -10.41 -2.36 7.22
C MET A 178 -9.98 -2.76 5.81
N ALA A 179 -10.50 -3.90 5.35
CA ALA A 179 -10.22 -4.40 4.02
C ALA A 179 -11.07 -3.65 2.97
N THR A 180 -10.43 -3.28 1.87
CA THR A 180 -11.05 -2.64 0.70
C THR A 180 -10.65 -3.41 -0.55
N VAL A 181 -11.52 -3.43 -1.57
CA VAL A 181 -11.29 -4.12 -2.85
C VAL A 181 -11.55 -3.18 -4.01
N ALA A 182 -10.74 -3.27 -5.07
CA ALA A 182 -10.98 -2.56 -6.31
C ALA A 182 -10.62 -3.42 -7.53
N ARG A 183 -11.23 -3.09 -8.67
CA ARG A 183 -10.76 -3.57 -9.98
C ARG A 183 -9.52 -2.80 -10.38
N LEU A 184 -8.55 -3.50 -10.94
CA LEU A 184 -7.39 -2.87 -11.54
C LEU A 184 -7.69 -2.42 -12.97
N PRO A 185 -7.03 -1.37 -13.47
CA PRO A 185 -7.19 -0.90 -14.84
C PRO A 185 -6.89 -1.98 -15.89
N PRO A 186 -7.49 -1.89 -17.10
CA PRO A 186 -7.12 -2.76 -18.21
C PRO A 186 -5.62 -2.72 -18.49
N GLY A 187 -5.01 -3.89 -18.71
CA GLY A 187 -3.56 -4.01 -18.94
C GLY A 187 -2.73 -4.22 -17.68
N ALA A 188 -3.31 -4.06 -16.49
CA ALA A 188 -2.66 -4.50 -15.25
C ALA A 188 -2.44 -6.03 -15.25
N PRO A 189 -1.41 -6.54 -14.55
CA PRO A 189 -1.10 -7.96 -14.51
C PRO A 189 -2.15 -8.80 -13.76
N PHE A 190 -3.02 -8.16 -12.98
CA PHE A 190 -4.11 -8.77 -12.24
C PHE A 190 -5.40 -7.98 -12.45
N ARG A 191 -6.57 -8.61 -12.20
CA ARG A 191 -7.88 -7.94 -12.33
C ARG A 191 -8.37 -7.26 -11.06
N LEU A 192 -7.96 -7.75 -9.90
CA LEU A 192 -8.42 -7.30 -8.58
C LEU A 192 -7.23 -7.05 -7.68
N VAL A 193 -7.37 -6.03 -6.84
CA VAL A 193 -6.51 -5.78 -5.69
C VAL A 193 -7.37 -5.62 -4.46
N VAL A 194 -6.95 -6.26 -3.37
CA VAL A 194 -7.47 -6.04 -2.02
C VAL A 194 -6.38 -5.41 -1.19
N ALA A 195 -6.71 -4.41 -0.39
CA ALA A 195 -5.81 -3.77 0.56
C ALA A 195 -6.41 -3.72 1.96
N TRP A 196 -5.58 -3.78 3.00
CA TRP A 196 -6.00 -3.75 4.40
C TRP A 196 -4.88 -3.24 5.30
N GLN A 197 -5.23 -2.66 6.45
CA GLN A 197 -4.23 -2.24 7.44
C GLN A 197 -3.78 -3.42 8.29
N THR A 198 -2.51 -3.42 8.69
CA THR A 198 -1.91 -4.48 9.51
C THR A 198 -0.91 -3.95 10.51
N ALA A 199 -0.83 -4.61 11.66
CA ALA A 199 0.21 -4.35 12.65
C ALA A 199 0.79 -5.68 13.18
N VAL A 200 2.04 -5.64 13.61
CA VAL A 200 2.75 -6.85 14.08
C VAL A 200 2.08 -7.44 15.32
N LYS A 201 1.60 -6.60 16.25
CA LYS A 201 0.97 -7.04 17.50
C LYS A 201 -0.43 -6.49 17.68
N VAL A 202 -0.56 -5.17 17.70
CA VAL A 202 -1.78 -4.45 18.05
C VAL A 202 -1.87 -3.20 17.21
N GLU A 203 -3.09 -2.85 16.84
CA GLU A 203 -3.41 -1.66 16.06
C GLU A 203 -2.76 -0.38 16.62
N GLY A 204 -2.30 0.51 15.74
CA GLY A 204 -1.75 1.81 16.09
C GLY A 204 -0.33 1.78 16.64
N THR A 205 0.34 0.62 16.72
CA THR A 205 1.78 0.62 17.02
C THR A 205 2.60 1.14 15.85
N ASP A 206 3.84 1.53 16.13
CA ASP A 206 4.81 1.86 15.08
C ASP A 206 4.93 0.71 14.07
N GLY A 207 5.11 1.08 12.80
CA GLY A 207 5.19 0.12 11.71
C GLY A 207 3.86 -0.50 11.30
N GLN A 208 2.72 -0.07 11.86
CA GLN A 208 1.42 -0.36 11.24
C GLN A 208 1.46 0.09 9.78
N SER A 209 1.10 -0.82 8.88
CA SER A 209 1.29 -0.67 7.45
C SER A 209 0.09 -1.18 6.66
N ILE A 210 -0.08 -0.67 5.45
CA ILE A 210 -1.06 -1.18 4.51
C ILE A 210 -0.43 -2.31 3.71
N ARG A 211 -1.16 -3.43 3.61
CA ARG A 211 -0.79 -4.57 2.77
C ARG A 211 -1.82 -4.75 1.67
N CYS A 212 -1.41 -5.41 0.59
CA CYS A 212 -2.29 -5.82 -0.49
C CYS A 212 -2.08 -7.27 -0.92
N SER A 213 -3.07 -7.80 -1.63
CA SER A 213 -3.00 -9.05 -2.39
C SER A 213 -3.80 -8.91 -3.68
N PHE A 214 -3.43 -9.70 -4.69
CA PHE A 214 -3.94 -9.61 -6.05
C PHE A 214 -4.67 -10.89 -6.46
N SER A 215 -5.68 -10.75 -7.31
CA SER A 215 -6.43 -11.88 -7.86
C SER A 215 -6.95 -11.59 -9.26
N ASP A 216 -7.09 -12.64 -10.08
CA ASP A 216 -7.76 -12.55 -11.39
C ASP A 216 -9.23 -12.99 -11.33
N ASN A 217 -9.59 -13.81 -10.34
CA ASN A 217 -10.86 -14.51 -10.29
C ASN A 217 -11.62 -14.30 -8.97
N GLY A 218 -11.03 -13.57 -8.02
CA GLY A 218 -11.57 -13.33 -6.68
C GLY A 218 -11.55 -14.56 -5.76
N LYS A 219 -11.02 -15.69 -6.22
CA LYS A 219 -10.94 -16.96 -5.49
C LYS A 219 -9.52 -17.24 -5.04
N ASP A 220 -8.57 -17.12 -5.95
CA ASP A 220 -7.16 -17.36 -5.71
C ASP A 220 -6.43 -16.04 -5.56
N TRP A 221 -5.70 -15.89 -4.46
CA TRP A 221 -5.04 -14.66 -4.08
C TRP A 221 -3.54 -14.84 -4.01
N SER A 222 -2.78 -13.84 -4.42
CA SER A 222 -1.34 -13.82 -4.23
C SER A 222 -0.98 -13.81 -2.73
N ARG A 223 0.30 -14.08 -2.41
CA ARG A 223 0.83 -13.69 -1.10
C ARG A 223 0.59 -12.19 -0.84
N SER A 224 0.55 -11.79 0.43
CA SER A 224 0.39 -10.38 0.77
C SER A 224 1.70 -9.61 0.67
N PHE A 225 1.63 -8.37 0.19
CA PHE A 225 2.77 -7.46 0.05
C PHE A 225 2.50 -6.17 0.82
N LYS A 226 3.53 -5.54 1.39
CA LYS A 226 3.40 -4.21 1.99
C LYS A 226 3.38 -3.17 0.87
N ILE A 227 2.40 -2.27 0.90
CA ILE A 227 2.40 -1.09 0.03
C ILE A 227 3.39 -0.08 0.62
N PRO A 228 4.30 0.51 -0.19
CA PRO A 228 5.33 1.44 0.30
C PRO A 228 4.76 2.83 0.56
N VAL A 229 3.79 2.92 1.47
CA VAL A 229 3.17 4.16 1.91
C VAL A 229 3.41 4.40 3.39
N GLY A 230 3.34 5.67 3.78
CA GLY A 230 3.58 6.12 5.15
C GLY A 230 5.05 6.30 5.49
N ARG A 231 5.33 7.22 6.42
CA ARG A 231 6.65 7.36 7.02
C ARG A 231 6.97 6.16 7.89
N SER A 232 8.24 5.78 7.97
CA SER A 232 8.71 4.52 8.61
C SER A 232 8.21 4.31 10.05
N ILE A 233 8.01 5.38 10.82
CA ILE A 233 7.56 5.35 12.22
C ILE A 233 6.06 5.63 12.42
N ALA A 234 5.38 6.16 11.41
CA ALA A 234 3.97 6.54 11.50
C ALA A 234 3.08 5.32 11.29
N ALA A 235 1.94 5.28 11.98
CA ALA A 235 0.87 4.36 11.64
C ALA A 235 0.10 4.88 10.42
N VAL A 236 -0.13 4.01 9.44
CA VAL A 236 -1.10 4.26 8.36
C VAL A 236 -2.39 3.49 8.61
N TRP A 237 -3.51 4.12 8.33
CA TRP A 237 -4.84 3.71 8.72
C TRP A 237 -5.79 3.67 7.54
N SER A 238 -6.76 2.78 7.63
CA SER A 238 -7.99 2.79 6.85
C SER A 238 -7.75 2.93 5.35
N PRO A 239 -7.07 1.95 4.72
CA PRO A 239 -6.89 1.98 3.29
C PRO A 239 -8.23 1.92 2.58
N VAL A 240 -8.38 2.77 1.57
CA VAL A 240 -9.57 2.85 0.74
C VAL A 240 -9.13 2.86 -0.72
N LEU A 241 -9.54 1.84 -1.47
CA LEU A 241 -9.24 1.72 -2.88
C LEU A 241 -10.38 2.29 -3.71
N PHE A 242 -10.04 3.05 -4.74
CA PHE A 242 -11.00 3.66 -5.65
C PHE A 242 -10.48 3.55 -7.09
N ALA A 243 -11.16 2.74 -7.91
CA ALA A 243 -10.82 2.59 -9.32
C ALA A 243 -11.55 3.67 -10.12
N GLN A 244 -10.80 4.49 -10.86
CA GLN A 244 -11.39 5.51 -11.71
C GLN A 244 -10.52 5.71 -12.95
N GLN A 245 -11.15 5.59 -14.12
CA GLN A 245 -10.48 5.61 -15.42
C GLN A 245 -9.32 4.59 -15.47
N ASP A 246 -8.12 5.04 -15.84
CA ASP A 246 -6.92 4.20 -15.99
C ASP A 246 -6.09 4.06 -14.71
N TRP A 247 -6.67 4.42 -13.56
CA TRP A 247 -5.96 4.43 -12.29
C TRP A 247 -6.77 3.74 -11.18
N VAL A 248 -6.04 3.12 -10.27
CA VAL A 248 -6.53 2.83 -8.92
C VAL A 248 -5.88 3.79 -7.95
N TYR A 249 -6.70 4.46 -7.15
CA TYR A 249 -6.30 5.36 -6.09
C TYR A 249 -6.35 4.62 -4.76
N LEU A 250 -5.37 4.88 -3.90
CA LEU A 250 -5.34 4.45 -2.51
C LEU A 250 -5.38 5.69 -1.63
N PHE A 251 -6.50 5.88 -0.96
CA PHE A 251 -6.64 6.84 0.12
C PHE A 251 -6.32 6.15 1.44
N TYR A 252 -5.72 6.88 2.37
CA TYR A 252 -5.43 6.39 3.71
C TYR A 252 -5.25 7.57 4.67
N SER A 253 -5.30 7.31 5.96
CA SER A 253 -4.90 8.29 6.96
C SER A 253 -3.51 7.97 7.51
N GLU A 254 -2.66 8.96 7.73
CA GLU A 254 -1.31 8.77 8.26
C GLU A 254 -1.13 9.57 9.54
N SER A 255 -0.76 8.90 10.64
CA SER A 255 -0.51 9.59 11.89
C SER A 255 0.65 10.56 11.78
N THR A 256 0.43 11.78 12.24
CA THR A 256 1.45 12.84 12.30
C THR A 256 1.76 13.25 13.73
N THR A 257 0.75 13.29 14.59
CA THR A 257 0.89 13.56 16.03
C THR A 257 0.05 12.58 16.84
N CYS A 258 -0.15 12.81 18.14
CA CYS A 258 -1.06 12.02 18.97
C CYS A 258 -0.62 10.57 19.23
N LYS A 259 0.67 10.36 19.44
CA LYS A 259 1.21 9.10 19.94
C LYS A 259 1.12 9.06 21.47
N LYS A 260 0.31 8.13 21.98
CA LYS A 260 0.26 7.81 23.41
C LYS A 260 1.52 7.05 23.81
N HIS A 261 2.14 7.49 24.91
CA HIS A 261 3.28 6.79 25.51
C HIS A 261 2.93 5.38 25.97
N ALA A 262 3.94 4.52 25.98
CA ALA A 262 3.79 3.18 26.53
C ALA A 262 3.45 3.24 28.03
N THR A 263 2.74 2.22 28.49
CA THR A 263 2.43 1.98 29.91
C THR A 263 2.91 0.57 30.26
N SER A 264 2.90 0.21 31.55
CA SER A 264 3.25 -1.16 31.98
C SER A 264 2.41 -2.26 31.34
N ARG A 265 1.19 -1.94 30.88
CA ARG A 265 0.26 -2.91 30.28
C ARG A 265 0.11 -2.78 28.76
N ASN A 266 0.50 -1.66 28.17
CA ASN A 266 0.22 -1.36 26.76
C ASN A 266 1.43 -0.71 26.08
N PRO A 267 1.79 -1.13 24.85
CA PRO A 267 2.83 -0.46 24.08
C PRO A 267 2.42 0.97 23.71
N ALA A 268 3.38 1.76 23.24
CA ALA A 268 3.09 3.07 22.66
C ALA A 268 2.22 2.91 21.42
N ARG A 269 1.19 3.74 21.29
CA ARG A 269 0.20 3.64 20.19
C ARG A 269 -0.19 5.02 19.70
N TRP A 270 -0.23 5.17 18.39
CA TRP A 270 -0.86 6.30 17.71
C TRP A 270 -2.36 6.26 17.93
N ALA A 271 -2.97 7.43 18.12
CA ALA A 271 -4.42 7.56 18.00
C ALA A 271 -4.85 7.27 16.55
N PRO A 272 -6.06 6.73 16.31
CA PRO A 272 -6.53 6.46 14.95
C PRO A 272 -6.52 7.71 14.07
N GLY A 273 -6.05 7.54 12.84
CA GLY A 273 -6.04 8.59 11.82
C GLY A 273 -4.81 9.49 11.84
N GLY A 274 -4.99 10.64 11.18
CA GLY A 274 -4.01 11.71 11.07
C GLY A 274 -4.28 12.58 9.85
N ASP A 275 -3.28 12.76 8.98
CA ASP A 275 -3.45 13.41 7.68
C ASP A 275 -4.15 12.45 6.71
N ILE A 276 -5.13 12.92 5.94
CA ILE A 276 -5.67 12.15 4.82
C ILE A 276 -4.72 12.29 3.62
N ARG A 277 -4.26 11.16 3.12
CA ARG A 277 -3.29 11.06 2.02
C ARG A 277 -3.82 10.21 0.89
N MET A 278 -3.23 10.39 -0.28
CA MET A 278 -3.59 9.66 -1.49
C MET A 278 -2.34 9.31 -2.30
N THR A 279 -2.30 8.09 -2.82
CA THR A 279 -1.39 7.69 -3.90
C THR A 279 -2.20 6.99 -4.99
N LYS A 280 -1.63 6.79 -6.18
CA LYS A 280 -2.30 6.10 -7.28
C LYS A 280 -1.36 5.16 -8.02
N SER A 281 -1.94 4.19 -8.70
CA SER A 281 -1.23 3.18 -9.48
C SER A 281 -2.01 2.81 -10.74
N LYS A 282 -1.29 2.46 -11.82
CA LYS A 282 -1.90 1.91 -13.04
C LYS A 282 -2.03 0.38 -13.00
N ASP A 283 -1.28 -0.28 -12.11
CA ASP A 283 -1.15 -1.74 -12.08
C ASP A 283 -1.38 -2.34 -10.68
N GLY A 284 -1.57 -1.50 -9.66
CA GLY A 284 -1.70 -1.87 -8.25
C GLY A 284 -0.38 -2.21 -7.57
N ILE A 285 0.73 -2.21 -8.31
CA ILE A 285 2.06 -2.64 -7.87
C ILE A 285 2.96 -1.42 -7.65
N HIS A 286 3.06 -0.54 -8.65
CA HIS A 286 3.87 0.67 -8.60
C HIS A 286 2.99 1.86 -8.25
N TRP A 287 3.30 2.50 -7.12
CA TRP A 287 2.52 3.59 -6.56
C TRP A 287 3.27 4.91 -6.72
N THR A 288 2.55 5.97 -7.07
CA THR A 288 3.14 7.32 -7.13
C THR A 288 3.53 7.80 -5.73
N HIS A 289 4.31 8.88 -5.66
CA HIS A 289 4.53 9.56 -4.39
C HIS A 289 3.20 9.97 -3.75
N PRO A 290 2.96 9.71 -2.46
CA PRO A 290 1.72 10.13 -1.80
C PRO A 290 1.60 11.65 -1.69
N VAL A 291 0.41 12.16 -1.91
CA VAL A 291 0.05 13.57 -1.69
C VAL A 291 -0.83 13.70 -0.46
N THR A 292 -0.68 14.80 0.28
CA THR A 292 -1.55 15.11 1.42
C THR A 292 -2.77 15.85 0.91
N LEU A 293 -3.96 15.28 1.16
CA LEU A 293 -5.24 15.86 0.79
C LEU A 293 -5.80 16.74 1.89
N TYR A 294 -5.61 16.32 3.15
CA TYR A 294 -6.11 17.06 4.30
C TYR A 294 -5.27 16.85 5.54
N GLU A 295 -4.67 17.93 6.04
CA GLU A 295 -3.77 17.88 7.19
C GLU A 295 -4.54 17.74 8.51
N GLN A 296 -3.99 16.96 9.44
CA GLN A 296 -4.45 16.87 10.82
C GLN A 296 -4.48 18.26 11.48
N ALA A 297 -3.45 19.06 11.22
CA ALA A 297 -3.25 20.38 11.79
C ALA A 297 -4.32 21.41 11.39
N ALA A 298 -5.01 21.20 10.25
CA ALA A 298 -5.94 22.17 9.68
C ALA A 298 -7.13 22.53 10.60
N GLU A 299 -7.49 21.66 11.55
CA GLU A 299 -8.65 21.85 12.43
C GLU A 299 -8.33 21.53 13.89
N GLY A 300 -7.42 22.29 14.48
CA GLY A 300 -7.11 22.14 15.91
C GLY A 300 -6.41 20.82 16.24
N ASN A 301 -5.60 20.33 15.28
CA ASN A 301 -4.78 19.14 15.37
C ASN A 301 -5.58 17.83 15.66
N ILE A 302 -6.84 17.75 15.24
CA ILE A 302 -7.67 16.55 15.38
C ILE A 302 -7.37 15.54 14.27
N PRO A 303 -7.00 14.27 14.58
CA PRO A 303 -6.84 13.21 13.58
C PRO A 303 -8.06 13.06 12.68
N LYS A 304 -7.81 12.83 11.38
CA LYS A 304 -8.83 12.54 10.39
C LYS A 304 -8.75 11.07 10.00
N VAL A 305 -9.90 10.45 9.80
CA VAL A 305 -10.01 9.03 9.45
C VAL A 305 -11.02 8.89 8.31
N ILE A 306 -10.79 7.90 7.44
CA ILE A 306 -11.66 7.50 6.35
C ILE A 306 -12.03 6.02 6.51
N ALA A 307 -12.99 5.50 5.76
CA ALA A 307 -13.31 4.07 5.80
C ALA A 307 -13.82 3.51 4.47
N ASN A 308 -14.53 4.31 3.68
CA ASN A 308 -15.18 3.88 2.46
C ASN A 308 -14.73 4.72 1.25
N PRO A 309 -14.81 4.16 0.03
CA PRO A 309 -14.42 4.84 -1.20
C PRO A 309 -15.16 6.15 -1.42
N PRO A 310 -14.54 7.11 -2.13
CA PRO A 310 -15.25 8.27 -2.62
C PRO A 310 -16.28 7.85 -3.67
N GLU A 311 -17.32 8.67 -3.79
CA GLU A 311 -18.25 8.63 -4.92
C GLU A 311 -17.79 9.60 -6.00
N ALA A 312 -17.60 9.13 -7.23
CA ALA A 312 -17.46 10.00 -8.40
C ALA A 312 -18.83 10.23 -9.02
N THR A 313 -19.37 11.42 -8.79
CA THR A 313 -20.68 11.83 -9.29
C THR A 313 -20.71 11.94 -10.82
N SER A 314 -21.91 11.96 -11.38
CA SER A 314 -22.16 12.20 -12.80
C SER A 314 -21.59 13.53 -13.32
N SER A 315 -21.38 14.52 -12.46
CA SER A 315 -20.73 15.80 -12.81
C SER A 315 -19.20 15.74 -12.81
N GLY A 316 -18.62 14.60 -12.45
CA GLY A 316 -17.18 14.42 -12.29
C GLY A 316 -16.62 14.86 -10.93
N THR A 317 -17.47 15.36 -10.02
CA THR A 317 -17.08 15.69 -8.64
C THR A 317 -16.84 14.43 -7.84
N TRP A 318 -15.73 14.36 -7.10
CA TRP A 318 -15.44 13.26 -6.17
C TRP A 318 -15.73 13.68 -4.75
N VAL A 319 -16.37 12.80 -3.98
CA VAL A 319 -16.76 13.07 -2.61
C VAL A 319 -16.33 11.91 -1.71
N LEU A 320 -15.32 12.15 -0.86
CA LEU A 320 -14.73 11.18 0.05
C LEU A 320 -15.25 11.39 1.48
N PRO A 321 -16.03 10.47 2.06
CA PRO A 321 -16.45 10.58 3.45
C PRO A 321 -15.26 10.45 4.40
N PHE A 322 -15.24 11.28 5.45
CA PHE A 322 -14.27 11.19 6.53
C PHE A 322 -14.90 11.61 7.86
N TRP A 323 -14.22 11.32 8.96
CA TRP A 323 -14.56 11.90 10.26
C TRP A 323 -13.34 12.43 10.99
N ARG A 324 -13.61 13.33 11.92
CA ARG A 324 -12.65 13.90 12.86
C ARG A 324 -12.73 13.08 14.13
N GLU A 325 -11.62 12.47 14.49
CA GLU A 325 -11.54 11.57 15.63
C GLU A 325 -10.80 12.23 16.77
N ARG A 326 -11.53 12.63 17.81
CA ARG A 326 -10.88 13.17 19.00
C ARG A 326 -10.13 12.03 19.70
N PRO A 327 -8.81 12.16 19.86
CA PRO A 327 -8.04 11.13 20.51
C PRO A 327 -8.36 11.14 22.01
N LEU A 328 -8.21 9.99 22.66
CA LEU A 328 -8.30 9.91 24.12
C LEU A 328 -7.31 10.92 24.74
N ARG A 329 -7.73 11.61 25.82
CA ARG A 329 -7.01 12.75 26.44
C ARG A 329 -5.51 12.52 26.70
N GLN A 330 -5.07 11.27 26.79
CA GLN A 330 -3.68 10.88 27.07
C GLN A 330 -2.77 10.85 25.83
N ALA A 331 -3.31 10.93 24.60
CA ALA A 331 -2.51 10.79 23.38
C ALA A 331 -2.00 12.15 22.85
N CYS A 332 -2.81 13.20 22.92
CA CYS A 332 -2.43 14.59 22.63
C CYS A 332 -3.54 15.56 23.04
N ARG A 333 -3.20 16.85 23.12
CA ARG A 333 -4.19 17.92 23.23
C ARG A 333 -4.68 18.32 21.84
N THR A 334 -5.99 18.22 21.62
CA THR A 334 -6.66 18.72 20.43
C THR A 334 -7.72 19.75 20.81
N THR A 335 -7.86 20.80 20.00
CA THR A 335 -8.92 21.81 20.13
C THR A 335 -10.09 21.53 19.19
N GLY A 336 -9.90 20.70 18.16
CA GLY A 336 -10.96 20.24 17.27
C GLY A 336 -12.02 19.38 17.96
N ARG A 337 -13.22 19.34 17.38
CA ARG A 337 -14.37 18.54 17.85
C ARG A 337 -14.63 17.36 16.91
N SER A 338 -14.99 16.21 17.47
CA SER A 338 -15.38 15.04 16.68
C SER A 338 -16.62 15.34 15.84
N SER A 339 -16.57 15.03 14.55
CA SER A 339 -17.68 15.22 13.60
C SER A 339 -17.44 14.40 12.34
N ALA A 340 -18.49 14.09 11.59
CA ALA A 340 -18.37 13.58 10.23
C ALA A 340 -18.33 14.73 9.21
N GLY A 341 -17.84 14.44 8.02
CA GLY A 341 -17.85 15.34 6.87
C GLY A 341 -17.45 14.62 5.59
N ALA A 342 -17.14 15.40 4.57
CA ALA A 342 -16.64 14.89 3.30
C ALA A 342 -15.52 15.79 2.75
N LEU A 343 -14.52 15.19 2.10
CA LEU A 343 -13.62 15.92 1.23
C LEU A 343 -14.22 15.94 -0.17
N VAL A 344 -14.31 17.12 -0.78
CA VAL A 344 -14.87 17.32 -2.11
C VAL A 344 -13.75 17.74 -3.06
N SER A 345 -13.66 17.07 -4.21
CA SER A 345 -12.79 17.45 -5.32
C SER A 345 -13.61 17.71 -6.57
N LEU A 346 -13.50 18.91 -7.11
CA LEU A 346 -14.21 19.34 -8.33
C LEU A 346 -13.40 19.08 -9.61
N ASP A 347 -12.16 18.62 -9.47
CA ASP A 347 -11.17 18.53 -10.56
C ASP A 347 -10.58 17.12 -10.70
N GLY A 348 -11.37 16.09 -10.38
CA GLY A 348 -10.98 14.69 -10.58
C GLY A 348 -9.89 14.21 -9.61
N GLY A 349 -9.90 14.71 -8.38
CA GLY A 349 -9.01 14.29 -7.31
C GLY A 349 -7.71 15.09 -7.19
N ASN A 350 -7.55 16.20 -7.91
CA ASN A 350 -6.33 17.01 -7.86
C ASN A 350 -6.30 17.95 -6.66
N LYS A 351 -7.42 18.63 -6.37
CA LYS A 351 -7.61 19.51 -5.21
C LYS A 351 -8.80 19.05 -4.39
N TRP A 352 -8.67 19.18 -3.08
CA TRP A 352 -9.68 18.73 -2.13
C TRP A 352 -10.01 19.83 -1.12
N LYS A 353 -11.29 19.93 -0.77
CA LYS A 353 -11.77 20.85 0.28
C LYS A 353 -12.70 20.10 1.21
N ALA A 354 -12.51 20.26 2.51
CA ALA A 354 -13.42 19.72 3.51
C ALA A 354 -14.77 20.46 3.45
N HIS A 355 -15.85 19.69 3.54
CA HIS A 355 -17.22 20.15 3.57
C HIS A 355 -17.98 19.43 4.69
N GLY A 356 -18.81 20.18 5.42
CA GLY A 356 -19.65 19.65 6.48
C GLY A 356 -18.93 19.43 7.82
N THR A 357 -19.70 19.66 8.87
CA THR A 357 -19.37 19.33 10.26
C THR A 357 -20.62 18.71 10.87
N LEU A 358 -20.82 17.44 10.56
CA LEU A 358 -22.02 16.71 10.94
C LEU A 358 -21.87 16.14 12.35
N HIS A 359 -22.88 16.41 13.18
CA HIS A 359 -23.00 15.90 14.53
C HIS A 359 -24.40 15.33 14.71
N THR A 360 -24.53 14.31 15.52
CA THR A 360 -25.83 13.84 15.99
C THR A 360 -25.79 13.69 17.52
N PRO A 361 -26.82 14.11 18.26
CA PRO A 361 -26.88 13.89 19.69
C PRO A 361 -26.82 12.40 20.04
N GLY A 362 -26.05 12.05 21.07
CA GLY A 362 -26.04 10.70 21.64
C GLY A 362 -25.27 9.64 20.85
N THR A 363 -24.74 9.93 19.65
CA THR A 363 -23.85 9.01 18.96
C THR A 363 -22.78 9.74 18.14
N TRP A 364 -21.78 8.98 17.69
CA TRP A 364 -20.67 9.47 16.89
C TRP A 364 -20.80 8.95 15.47
N LEU A 365 -20.88 9.88 14.51
CA LEU A 365 -20.90 9.57 13.09
C LEU A 365 -19.47 9.24 12.63
N ILE A 366 -19.21 7.96 12.39
CA ILE A 366 -17.93 7.41 11.92
C ILE A 366 -18.17 6.48 10.74
N GLU A 367 -17.11 6.18 9.98
CA GLU A 367 -17.14 5.19 8.89
C GLU A 367 -18.23 5.43 7.84
N GLY A 368 -18.50 6.70 7.52
CA GLY A 368 -19.52 7.08 6.54
C GLY A 368 -19.25 6.53 5.13
N SER A 369 -20.31 6.36 4.35
CA SER A 369 -20.29 6.00 2.93
C SER A 369 -21.02 7.08 2.15
N ILE A 370 -20.72 7.25 0.86
CA ILE A 370 -21.46 8.21 0.03
C ILE A 370 -21.96 7.50 -1.21
N ALA A 371 -23.19 7.82 -1.62
CA ALA A 371 -23.76 7.38 -2.88
C ALA A 371 -24.53 8.52 -3.54
N GLN A 372 -24.48 8.60 -4.87
CA GLN A 372 -25.34 9.50 -5.62
C GLN A 372 -26.67 8.83 -5.94
N GLY A 373 -27.76 9.48 -5.54
CA GLY A 373 -29.12 9.07 -5.90
C GLY A 373 -29.46 9.39 -7.36
N PRO A 374 -30.56 8.83 -7.90
CA PRO A 374 -30.99 9.06 -9.28
C PRO A 374 -31.30 10.53 -9.61
N ASP A 375 -31.69 11.31 -8.61
CA ASP A 375 -31.98 12.74 -8.70
C ASP A 375 -30.72 13.61 -8.62
N GLY A 376 -29.54 13.00 -8.56
CA GLY A 376 -28.25 13.66 -8.49
C GLY A 376 -27.84 14.10 -7.08
N ARG A 377 -28.70 13.92 -6.06
CA ARG A 377 -28.35 14.25 -4.66
C ARG A 377 -27.42 13.20 -4.07
N LEU A 378 -26.61 13.63 -3.12
CA LEU A 378 -25.71 12.76 -2.37
C LEU A 378 -26.37 12.31 -1.08
N LEU A 379 -26.27 11.01 -0.80
CA LEU A 379 -26.62 10.39 0.47
C LEU A 379 -25.33 10.05 1.20
N GLN A 380 -25.25 10.38 2.48
CA GLN A 380 -24.14 10.03 3.37
C GLN A 380 -24.64 9.31 4.62
#